data_AF-A0A9Q0RLE3-F1
#
_entry.id   AF-A0A9Q0RLE3-F1
#
_cell.length_a   1.000
_cell.length_b   1.000
_cell.length_c   1.000
_cell.angle_alpha   90.00
_cell.angle_beta   90.00
_cell.angle_gamma   90.00
#
_symmetry.space_group_name_H-M   'P 1'
#
loop_
_entity.id
_entity.type
_entity.pdbx_description
1 polymer ?
#
loop_
_entity_poly.entity_id
_entity_poly.type
_entity_poly.pdbx_seq_one_letter_code
_entity_poly.pdbx_strand_id
1 'polypeptide(L)'
;MKLLLAIVLLMISIFSSNVNGASQNIPDTPAKQEVFLGTIPTRSHGVSGKVYALDDRTIIIRELYYDGQAPDAFFWIGNTDKPGVTGTAVPDENGSMKPLKGYRNAKVKLTLPFGKTIRDIKYFGLWCRAFQENFGHIKVKIR
;
A
#
# COMPACT_ATOMS: atom_id res chain seq x y z
N MET A 1 -55.74 -47.91 13.17
CA MET A 1 -54.64 -47.16 12.52
C MET A 1 -55.01 -45.68 12.33
N LYS A 2 -55.37 -44.96 13.41
CA LYS A 2 -55.77 -43.53 13.37
C LYS A 2 -54.90 -42.66 14.31
N LEU A 3 -53.61 -42.97 14.42
CA LEU A 3 -52.71 -42.28 15.36
C LEU A 3 -51.37 -41.84 14.77
N LEU A 4 -51.30 -41.58 13.45
CA LEU A 4 -50.10 -41.03 12.81
C LEU A 4 -50.34 -39.76 11.98
N LEU A 5 -51.58 -39.24 11.90
CA LEU A 5 -51.90 -38.08 11.06
C LEU A 5 -52.11 -36.76 11.82
N ALA A 6 -51.81 -36.71 13.12
CA ALA A 6 -51.95 -35.50 13.94
C ALA A 6 -50.61 -34.78 14.24
N ILE A 7 -49.47 -35.36 13.88
CA ILE A 7 -48.13 -34.80 14.21
C ILE A 7 -47.58 -33.93 13.06
N VAL A 8 -48.14 -34.02 11.85
CA VAL A 8 -47.66 -33.26 10.68
C VAL A 8 -48.32 -31.87 10.56
N LEU A 9 -49.35 -31.57 11.36
CA LEU A 9 -50.06 -30.27 11.31
C LEU A 9 -49.75 -29.29 12.46
N LEU A 10 -48.81 -29.61 13.36
CA LEU A 10 -48.38 -28.72 14.45
C LEU A 10 -46.95 -28.16 14.27
N MET A 11 -46.45 -28.11 13.04
CA MET A 11 -45.14 -27.54 12.69
C MET A 11 -45.22 -26.52 11.54
N ILE A 12 -46.36 -25.85 11.35
CA ILE A 12 -46.56 -24.89 10.23
C ILE A 12 -46.93 -23.47 10.69
N SER A 13 -47.11 -23.21 11.97
CA SER A 13 -47.50 -21.86 12.43
C SER A 13 -46.75 -21.49 13.69
N ILE A 14 -45.56 -20.90 13.50
CA ILE A 14 -45.08 -19.63 14.07
C ILE A 14 -43.65 -19.48 13.56
N PHE A 15 -43.47 -18.77 12.44
CA PHE A 15 -42.32 -17.88 12.23
C PHE A 15 -42.71 -16.91 11.11
N SER A 16 -43.67 -16.03 11.41
CA SER A 16 -43.73 -14.73 10.75
C SER A 16 -42.60 -13.88 11.33
N SER A 17 -41.36 -14.10 10.87
CA SER A 17 -40.31 -13.11 11.04
C SER A 17 -40.49 -12.03 9.97
N ASN A 18 -41.14 -10.97 10.43
CA ASN A 18 -41.08 -9.60 9.95
C ASN A 18 -39.84 -9.33 9.06
N VAL A 19 -40.05 -9.05 7.77
CA VAL A 19 -39.02 -8.49 6.88
C VAL A 19 -38.83 -7.01 7.22
N ASN A 20 -38.24 -6.74 8.38
CA ASN A 20 -37.65 -5.43 8.62
C ASN A 20 -36.35 -5.37 7.83
N GLY A 21 -36.30 -4.45 6.86
CA GLY A 21 -35.13 -4.18 6.05
C GLY A 21 -33.92 -3.87 6.93
N ALA A 22 -33.01 -4.83 7.03
CA ALA A 22 -31.61 -4.60 7.28
C ALA A 22 -30.90 -5.05 6.01
N SER A 23 -30.49 -4.07 5.19
CA SER A 23 -29.48 -4.28 4.15
C SER A 23 -28.32 -5.02 4.82
N GLN A 24 -28.09 -6.27 4.43
CA GLN A 24 -26.90 -6.99 4.82
C GLN A 24 -25.72 -6.15 4.36
N ASN A 25 -24.97 -5.57 5.31
CA ASN A 25 -23.65 -5.01 5.02
C ASN A 25 -22.76 -6.19 4.63
N ILE A 26 -22.80 -6.56 3.35
CA ILE A 26 -21.78 -7.42 2.75
C ILE A 26 -20.51 -6.58 2.81
N PRO A 27 -19.44 -6.98 3.53
CA PRO A 27 -18.20 -6.24 3.46
C PRO A 27 -17.73 -6.21 2.00
N ASP A 28 -17.75 -5.02 1.42
CA ASP A 28 -17.30 -4.70 0.08
C ASP A 28 -15.87 -5.21 -0.15
N THR A 29 -15.71 -6.31 -0.89
CA THR A 29 -14.40 -6.82 -1.33
C THR A 29 -13.45 -7.25 -0.18
N PRO A 30 -12.69 -8.35 -0.29
CA PRO A 30 -11.64 -8.64 0.68
C PRO A 30 -10.69 -7.44 0.79
N ALA A 31 -10.60 -6.84 1.98
CA ALA A 31 -9.68 -5.75 2.24
C ALA A 31 -8.27 -6.22 1.85
N LYS A 32 -7.69 -5.57 0.85
CA LYS A 32 -6.43 -6.00 0.27
C LYS A 32 -5.32 -5.89 1.31
N GLN A 33 -4.71 -7.02 1.63
CA GLN A 33 -3.71 -7.10 2.68
C GLN A 33 -2.42 -6.38 2.27
N GLU A 34 -1.99 -5.40 3.08
CA GLU A 34 -0.69 -4.74 2.94
C GLU A 34 0.43 -5.68 3.39
N VAL A 35 1.46 -5.86 2.55
CA VAL A 35 2.67 -6.64 2.87
C VAL A 35 3.79 -5.69 3.25
N PHE A 36 4.33 -5.82 4.47
CA PHE A 36 5.45 -5.00 4.92
C PHE A 36 6.73 -5.33 4.15
N LEU A 37 7.36 -4.31 3.55
CA LEU A 37 8.59 -4.45 2.77
C LEU A 37 9.84 -4.03 3.55
N GLY A 38 9.69 -3.10 4.51
CA GLY A 38 10.80 -2.66 5.35
C GLY A 38 10.65 -1.22 5.84
N THR A 39 11.60 -0.79 6.66
CA THR A 39 11.72 0.59 7.16
C THR A 39 12.89 1.28 6.47
N ILE A 40 12.67 2.47 5.92
CA ILE A 40 13.73 3.29 5.34
C ILE A 40 14.65 3.73 6.49
N PRO A 41 15.95 3.41 6.44
CA PRO A 41 16.89 3.82 7.48
C PRO A 41 17.12 5.33 7.38
N THR A 42 17.13 6.00 8.54
CA THR A 42 17.47 7.42 8.62
C THR A 42 18.91 7.65 8.20
N ARG A 43 19.11 8.47 7.17
CA ARG A 43 20.43 8.95 6.73
C ARG A 43 20.37 10.48 6.59
N SER A 44 20.61 11.01 5.39
CA SER A 44 20.52 12.43 5.08
C SER A 44 19.07 12.92 5.10
N HIS A 45 18.88 14.22 5.34
CA HIS A 45 17.58 14.90 5.27
C HIS A 45 16.46 14.31 6.14
N GLY A 46 16.83 13.57 7.19
CA GLY A 46 15.93 12.93 8.14
C GLY A 46 15.02 11.85 7.55
N VAL A 47 15.28 11.39 6.32
CA VAL A 47 14.36 10.48 5.60
C VAL A 47 14.05 9.24 6.42
N SER A 48 12.78 8.97 6.65
CA SER A 48 12.32 7.76 7.35
C SER A 48 10.91 7.39 6.90
N GLY A 49 10.51 6.15 7.15
CA GLY A 49 9.17 5.68 6.85
C GLY A 49 9.08 4.16 6.76
N LYS A 50 7.88 3.62 7.03
CA LYS A 50 7.55 2.20 6.91
C LYS A 50 6.89 1.95 5.56
N VAL A 51 7.45 1.04 4.77
CA VAL A 51 7.06 0.79 3.38
C VAL A 51 6.30 -0.54 3.29
N TYR A 52 5.20 -0.53 2.55
CA TYR A 52 4.32 -1.67 2.34
C TYR A 52 3.95 -1.80 0.86
N ALA A 53 3.77 -3.02 0.36
CA ALA A 53 3.10 -3.28 -0.89
C ALA A 53 1.60 -3.47 -0.63
N LEU A 54 0.75 -2.74 -1.37
CA LEU A 54 -0.69 -2.97 -1.36
C LEU A 54 -1.10 -3.95 -2.46
N ASP A 55 -0.58 -3.79 -3.68
CA ASP A 55 -0.63 -4.77 -4.80
C ASP A 55 0.76 -4.84 -5.43
N ASP A 56 0.86 -5.67 -6.46
CA ASP A 56 1.92 -5.67 -7.45
C ASP A 56 2.34 -4.30 -7.98
N ARG A 57 1.55 -3.22 -7.91
CA ARG A 57 1.95 -1.90 -8.46
C ARG A 57 1.84 -0.74 -7.49
N THR A 58 1.43 -0.97 -6.25
CA THR A 58 1.13 0.09 -5.30
C THR A 58 1.98 -0.03 -4.05
N ILE A 59 2.70 1.04 -3.74
CA ILE A 59 3.47 1.19 -2.51
C ILE A 59 2.71 2.11 -1.56
N ILE A 60 2.60 1.72 -0.29
CA ILE A 60 2.15 2.57 0.80
C ILE A 60 3.34 2.87 1.69
N ILE A 61 3.50 4.14 2.05
CA ILE A 61 4.51 4.60 3.00
C ILE A 61 3.77 5.23 4.17
N ARG A 62 4.10 4.80 5.39
CA ARG A 62 3.56 5.34 6.63
C ARG A 62 4.68 5.99 7.43
N GLU A 63 4.32 6.98 8.25
CA GLU A 63 5.27 7.70 9.09
C GLU A 63 6.40 8.32 8.24
N LEU A 64 6.08 8.75 7.01
CA LEU A 64 7.06 9.33 6.10
C LEU A 64 7.52 10.68 6.64
N TYR A 65 8.83 10.81 6.80
CA TYR A 65 9.49 12.10 7.02
C TYR A 65 10.53 12.33 5.92
N TYR A 66 10.64 13.58 5.49
CA TYR A 66 11.74 14.12 4.68
C TYR A 66 11.73 15.64 4.86
N ASP A 67 12.88 16.26 5.10
CA ASP A 67 12.94 17.68 5.43
C ASP A 67 12.46 18.62 4.28
N GLY A 68 12.60 18.18 3.02
CA GLY A 68 12.22 18.94 1.82
C GLY A 68 13.32 19.83 1.26
N GLN A 69 14.56 19.73 1.75
CA GLN A 69 15.61 20.71 1.43
C GLN A 69 16.43 20.39 0.18
N ALA A 70 16.38 19.17 -0.34
CA ALA A 70 17.16 18.83 -1.52
C ALA A 70 16.49 19.36 -2.81
N PRO A 71 17.28 19.85 -3.77
CA PRO A 71 16.77 20.55 -4.95
C PRO A 71 16.08 19.64 -5.97
N ASP A 72 16.40 18.34 -5.98
CA ASP A 72 15.96 17.41 -7.03
C ASP A 72 15.77 15.98 -6.49
N ALA A 73 15.02 15.86 -5.38
CA ALA A 73 14.72 14.57 -4.72
C ALA A 73 13.46 13.90 -5.29
N PHE A 74 13.49 12.57 -5.41
CA PHE A 74 12.39 11.75 -5.90
C PHE A 74 12.24 10.45 -5.11
N PHE A 75 11.04 9.88 -5.14
CA PHE A 75 10.89 8.45 -4.88
C PHE A 75 11.61 7.68 -5.98
N TRP A 76 12.39 6.68 -5.61
CA TRP A 76 13.36 6.05 -6.49
C TRP A 76 13.31 4.53 -6.38
N ILE A 77 13.23 3.88 -7.54
CA ILE A 77 13.23 2.42 -7.67
C ILE A 77 14.33 1.97 -8.61
N GLY A 78 14.66 0.68 -8.56
CA GLY A 78 15.55 0.05 -9.52
C GLY A 78 15.74 -1.43 -9.22
N ASN A 79 16.41 -2.12 -10.14
CA ASN A 79 16.58 -3.58 -10.15
C ASN A 79 18.04 -4.02 -9.94
N THR A 80 18.92 -3.09 -9.56
CA THR A 80 20.31 -3.35 -9.15
C THR A 80 20.39 -3.52 -7.62
N ASP A 81 21.57 -3.83 -7.10
CA ASP A 81 21.73 -4.13 -5.66
C ASP A 81 21.64 -2.91 -4.75
N LYS A 82 21.85 -1.71 -5.30
CA LYS A 82 21.84 -0.43 -4.58
C LYS A 82 21.30 0.69 -5.48
N PRO A 83 20.67 1.73 -4.89
CA PRO A 83 20.29 2.94 -5.63
C PRO A 83 21.48 3.58 -6.35
N GLY A 84 21.23 4.03 -7.58
CA GLY A 84 22.21 4.69 -8.44
C GLY A 84 21.52 5.49 -9.55
N VAL A 85 22.35 6.10 -10.41
CA VAL A 85 21.91 6.95 -11.53
C VAL A 85 21.01 6.24 -12.54
N THR A 86 21.09 4.91 -12.62
CA THR A 86 20.27 4.08 -13.52
C THR A 86 18.89 3.73 -12.95
N GLY A 87 18.54 4.22 -11.75
CA GLY A 87 17.22 4.01 -11.20
C GLY A 87 16.14 4.85 -11.91
N THR A 88 14.90 4.68 -11.46
CA THR A 88 13.74 5.32 -12.06
C THR A 88 13.00 6.13 -11.00
N ALA A 89 12.68 7.37 -11.32
CA ALA A 89 11.79 8.20 -10.50
C ALA A 89 10.36 7.65 -10.52
N VAL A 90 9.73 7.62 -9.35
CA VAL A 90 8.31 7.31 -9.16
C VAL A 90 7.57 8.63 -8.93
N PRO A 91 6.45 8.89 -9.62
CA PRO A 91 5.61 10.05 -9.34
C PRO A 91 5.18 10.10 -7.87
N ASP A 92 5.00 11.29 -7.33
CA ASP A 92 4.49 11.47 -5.95
C ASP A 92 3.03 11.02 -5.79
N GLU A 93 2.45 11.20 -4.60
CA GLU A 93 1.06 10.83 -4.31
C GLU A 93 0.01 11.55 -5.19
N ASN A 94 0.39 12.64 -5.85
CA ASN A 94 -0.45 13.43 -6.74
C ASN A 94 -0.16 13.15 -8.22
N GLY A 95 0.72 12.17 -8.52
CA GLY A 95 1.16 11.86 -9.87
C GLY A 95 2.18 12.86 -10.43
N SER A 96 2.77 13.71 -9.59
CA SER A 96 3.74 14.72 -10.02
C SER A 96 5.14 14.13 -10.19
N MET A 97 5.83 14.55 -11.25
CA MET A 97 7.25 14.28 -11.51
C MET A 97 8.14 15.49 -11.15
N LYS A 98 7.65 16.41 -10.31
CA LYS A 98 8.44 17.51 -9.75
C LYS A 98 9.25 17.03 -8.54
N PRO A 99 10.32 17.72 -8.13
CA PRO A 99 11.04 17.41 -6.90
C PRO A 99 10.10 17.32 -5.70
N LEU A 100 10.38 16.36 -4.81
CA LEU A 100 9.58 16.11 -3.62
C LEU A 100 9.61 17.31 -2.66
N LYS A 101 8.42 17.69 -2.18
CA LYS A 101 8.26 18.55 -1.01
C LYS A 101 8.63 17.81 0.27
N GLY A 102 8.78 18.55 1.36
CA GLY A 102 8.97 17.95 2.68
C GLY A 102 7.73 17.17 3.15
N TYR A 103 7.97 16.10 3.90
CA TYR A 103 6.94 15.27 4.54
C TYR A 103 7.12 15.28 6.06
N ARG A 104 6.01 15.28 6.81
CA ARG A 104 5.98 15.23 8.28
C ARG A 104 4.97 14.19 8.73
N ASN A 105 5.46 13.02 9.17
CA ASN A 105 4.63 11.90 9.60
C ASN A 105 3.50 11.56 8.61
N ALA A 106 3.81 11.61 7.31
CA ALA A 106 2.80 11.49 6.26
C ALA A 106 2.47 10.03 5.93
N LYS A 107 1.27 9.81 5.42
CA LYS A 107 0.89 8.57 4.72
C LYS A 107 0.80 8.86 3.22
N VAL A 108 1.59 8.15 2.43
CA VAL A 108 1.73 8.35 0.98
C VAL A 108 1.38 7.05 0.27
N LYS A 109 0.60 7.15 -0.81
CA LYS A 109 0.29 6.03 -1.72
C LYS A 109 0.90 6.35 -3.08
N LEU A 110 1.75 5.46 -3.57
CA LEU A 110 2.45 5.59 -4.84
C LEU A 110 2.05 4.46 -5.78
N THR A 111 1.97 4.79 -7.07
CA THR A 111 1.77 3.81 -8.14
C THR A 111 3.05 3.69 -8.95
N LEU A 112 3.54 2.47 -9.14
CA LEU A 112 4.76 2.23 -9.91
C LEU A 112 4.55 2.60 -11.40
N PRO A 113 5.49 3.35 -11.99
CA PRO A 113 5.34 3.85 -13.35
C PRO A 113 5.65 2.76 -14.39
N PHE A 114 5.27 3.03 -15.65
CA PHE A 114 5.67 2.24 -16.82
C PHE A 114 5.30 0.74 -16.76
N GLY A 115 4.19 0.38 -16.12
CA GLY A 115 3.79 -1.02 -16.01
C GLY A 115 4.63 -1.84 -15.03
N LYS A 116 5.63 -1.25 -14.38
CA LYS A 116 6.48 -1.96 -13.41
C LYS A 116 5.67 -2.47 -12.24
N THR A 117 6.11 -3.60 -11.72
CA THR A 117 5.57 -4.25 -10.53
C THR A 117 6.58 -4.27 -9.39
N ILE A 118 6.12 -4.57 -8.17
CA ILE A 118 6.97 -4.75 -6.99
C ILE A 118 8.00 -5.87 -7.23
N ARG A 119 7.67 -6.87 -8.05
CA ARG A 119 8.57 -7.97 -8.40
C ARG A 119 9.73 -7.55 -9.31
N ASP A 120 9.56 -6.44 -10.05
CA ASP A 120 10.57 -5.92 -10.98
C ASP A 120 11.65 -5.08 -10.29
N ILE A 121 11.48 -4.75 -9.01
CA ILE A 121 12.36 -3.84 -8.27
C ILE A 121 13.09 -4.58 -7.14
N LYS A 122 14.35 -4.23 -6.94
CA LYS A 122 15.19 -4.73 -5.84
C LYS A 122 15.33 -3.71 -4.71
N TYR A 123 15.01 -2.45 -4.95
CA TYR A 123 15.01 -1.42 -3.92
C TYR A 123 13.91 -0.38 -4.16
N PHE A 124 13.55 0.29 -3.07
CA PHE A 124 12.70 1.48 -3.05
C PHE A 124 13.27 2.48 -2.03
N GLY A 125 13.30 3.76 -2.36
CA GLY A 125 13.86 4.78 -1.46
C GLY A 125 13.68 6.21 -1.96
N LEU A 126 14.41 7.14 -1.35
CA LEU A 126 14.54 8.52 -1.83
C LEU A 126 15.95 8.75 -2.39
N TRP A 127 16.01 9.43 -3.52
CA TRP A 127 17.26 9.73 -4.22
C TRP A 127 17.25 11.17 -4.73
N CYS A 128 18.35 11.88 -4.54
CA CYS A 128 18.58 13.19 -5.14
C CYS A 128 19.35 13.02 -6.44
N ARG A 129 18.74 13.38 -7.57
CA ARG A 129 19.38 13.23 -8.89
C ARG A 129 20.45 14.28 -9.11
N ALA A 130 20.25 15.52 -8.65
CA ALA A 130 21.23 16.60 -8.79
C ALA A 130 22.57 16.29 -8.12
N PHE A 131 22.55 15.67 -6.92
CA PHE A 131 23.75 15.30 -6.18
C PHE A 131 24.11 13.81 -6.28
N GLN A 132 23.31 13.03 -7.01
CA GLN A 132 23.47 11.57 -7.13
C GLN A 132 23.60 10.88 -5.77
N GLU A 133 22.77 11.29 -4.81
CA GLU A 133 22.86 10.87 -3.42
C GLU A 133 21.65 10.02 -2.99
N ASN A 134 21.93 8.96 -2.22
CA ASN A 134 20.94 8.09 -1.61
C ASN A 134 20.55 8.58 -0.22
N PHE A 135 19.36 9.15 -0.07
CA PHE A 135 18.87 9.62 1.23
C PHE A 135 18.34 8.50 2.12
N GLY A 136 18.08 7.32 1.56
CA GLY A 136 17.60 6.17 2.29
C GLY A 136 16.84 5.23 1.37
N HIS A 137 17.03 3.92 1.54
CA HIS A 137 16.31 2.91 0.78
C HIS A 137 16.09 1.65 1.61
N ILE A 138 15.07 0.90 1.24
CA ILE A 138 14.90 -0.50 1.60
C ILE A 138 15.33 -1.40 0.45
N LYS A 139 15.72 -2.63 0.79
CA LYS A 139 15.78 -3.72 -0.19
C LYS A 139 14.40 -4.36 -0.27
N VAL A 140 13.87 -4.46 -1.47
CA VAL A 140 12.61 -5.15 -1.73
C VAL A 140 12.91 -6.61 -1.99
N LYS A 141 12.40 -7.49 -1.13
CA LYS A 141 12.52 -8.94 -1.27
C LYS A 141 11.13 -9.54 -1.07
N ILE A 142 10.50 -9.95 -2.16
CA ILE A 142 9.29 -10.77 -2.09
C ILE A 142 9.74 -12.23 -1.94
N ARG A 143 9.27 -12.90 -0.90
CA ARG A 143 9.43 -14.35 -0.69
C ARG A 143 8.33 -15.11 -1.41
#